data_AF-A0A523HH42-F1
#
_entry.id   AF-A0A523HH42-F1
#
_cell.length_a   1.000
_cell.length_b   1.000
_cell.length_c   1.000
_cell.angle_alpha   90.00
_cell.angle_beta   90.00
_cell.angle_gamma   90.00
#
_symmetry.space_group_name_H-M   'P 1'
#
loop_
_entity.id
_entity.type
_entity.pdbx_description
1 polymer ?
#
loop_
_entity_poly.entity_id
_entity_poly.type
_entity_poly.pdbx_seq_one_letter_code
_entity_poly.pdbx_strand_id
1 'polypeptide(L)'
;MLCETKEEDGEVRNASIHPSLLNGDSSNSRRRSILIRICAANLLVAAAVSLSGCEIQFTPEPIPLAFPSGEAPLPSSGYELEYVPELWNDGGEVQFSTNCYAYMLGSRLGHPINDKPQPGDLSGDYYIRNGGPIGVDKIVELTKSDAEFVDIRFEDSTAEASCPSGSYKVALVIDPLVDYHWYRQNPDGTWSSKSGWLPVTELDASGHTISDPRMADRDYGFVNYTEFGGFFCTASR
;
A
#
# COMPACT_ATOMS: atom_id res chain seq x y z
N MET A 1 6.45 -41.37 -1.06
CA MET A 1 5.47 -41.41 -2.16
C MET A 1 6.06 -40.56 -3.26
N LEU A 2 6.68 -41.21 -4.26
CA LEU A 2 7.39 -40.58 -5.38
C LEU A 2 6.48 -40.71 -6.61
N CYS A 3 6.33 -39.64 -7.39
CA CYS A 3 5.88 -39.75 -8.77
C CYS A 3 7.09 -39.49 -9.67
N GLU A 4 7.48 -40.54 -10.39
CA GLU A 4 8.38 -40.49 -11.54
C GLU A 4 7.61 -40.04 -12.77
N THR A 5 8.29 -39.36 -13.70
CA THR A 5 8.05 -39.57 -15.14
C THR A 5 9.38 -39.62 -15.87
N LYS A 6 9.49 -40.66 -16.70
CA LYS A 6 10.64 -41.11 -17.49
C LYS A 6 10.96 -40.20 -18.68
N GLU A 7 12.24 -40.11 -19.01
CA GLU A 7 12.79 -39.86 -20.35
C GLU A 7 12.82 -41.15 -21.18
N GLU A 8 12.72 -41.02 -22.50
CA GLU A 8 13.33 -41.86 -23.55
C GLU A 8 13.42 -40.93 -24.79
N ASP A 9 14.37 -40.96 -25.71
CA ASP A 9 15.67 -41.57 -25.94
C ASP A 9 16.20 -40.76 -27.16
N GLY A 10 17.47 -40.37 -27.26
CA GLY A 10 18.52 -41.27 -27.73
C GLY A 10 19.04 -40.81 -29.11
N GLU A 11 20.36 -40.52 -29.14
CA GLU A 11 21.31 -40.90 -30.19
C GLU A 11 22.21 -39.80 -30.80
N VAL A 12 23.35 -39.62 -30.11
CA VAL A 12 24.76 -39.69 -30.54
C VAL A 12 25.14 -39.26 -31.99
N ARG A 13 26.06 -38.29 -32.13
CA ARG A 13 27.51 -38.47 -32.45
C ARG A 13 28.24 -37.19 -32.87
N ASN A 14 29.42 -37.03 -32.27
CA ASN A 14 30.49 -36.05 -32.49
C ASN A 14 30.96 -35.95 -33.95
N ALA A 15 31.39 -34.75 -34.36
CA ALA A 15 32.74 -34.51 -34.90
C ALA A 15 33.04 -33.00 -35.00
N SER A 16 34.14 -32.57 -34.37
CA SER A 16 34.75 -31.25 -34.53
C SER A 16 35.44 -31.12 -35.90
N ILE A 17 35.64 -29.89 -36.39
CA ILE A 17 36.89 -29.32 -36.97
C ILE A 17 36.57 -27.93 -37.61
N HIS A 18 37.26 -26.88 -37.13
CA HIS A 18 37.41 -25.52 -37.73
C HIS A 18 38.39 -25.58 -38.95
N PRO A 19 38.73 -24.51 -39.69
CA PRO A 19 38.04 -23.27 -40.09
C PRO A 19 38.19 -22.96 -41.62
N SER A 20 37.78 -21.75 -42.03
CA SER A 20 38.40 -20.88 -43.05
C SER A 20 38.00 -20.92 -44.55
N LEU A 21 37.42 -19.79 -44.96
CA LEU A 21 37.78 -18.88 -46.07
C LEU A 21 37.39 -19.18 -47.54
N LEU A 22 37.10 -18.05 -48.21
CA LEU A 22 37.19 -17.70 -49.63
C LEU A 22 35.90 -17.64 -50.47
N ASN A 23 35.46 -16.39 -50.71
CA ASN A 23 35.38 -15.69 -52.00
C ASN A 23 34.99 -16.51 -53.25
N GLY A 24 34.10 -15.94 -54.07
CA GLY A 24 34.14 -16.25 -55.51
C GLY A 24 32.88 -15.92 -56.29
N ASP A 25 32.88 -14.74 -56.87
CA ASP A 25 31.90 -14.15 -57.76
C ASP A 25 31.76 -14.88 -59.14
N SER A 26 30.59 -14.66 -59.73
CA SER A 26 30.40 -14.37 -61.17
C SER A 26 30.03 -15.44 -62.20
N SER A 27 29.22 -14.91 -63.14
CA SER A 27 29.03 -15.26 -64.56
C SER A 27 28.01 -16.37 -64.86
N ASN A 28 26.78 -16.05 -65.32
CA ASN A 28 26.34 -15.41 -66.57
C ASN A 28 26.53 -16.29 -67.82
N SER A 29 25.44 -16.86 -68.35
CA SER A 29 25.36 -17.23 -69.77
C SER A 29 23.92 -17.36 -70.30
N ARG A 30 23.55 -16.35 -71.09
CA ARG A 30 22.90 -16.44 -72.43
C ARG A 30 21.45 -16.96 -72.55
N ARG A 31 20.56 -15.96 -72.69
CA ARG A 31 19.64 -15.68 -73.83
C ARG A 31 19.12 -16.88 -74.65
N ARG A 32 17.78 -17.00 -74.73
CA ARG A 32 17.02 -16.93 -76.00
C ARG A 32 15.53 -16.68 -75.74
N SER A 33 14.95 -15.96 -76.69
CA SER A 33 13.76 -15.14 -76.68
C SER A 33 12.55 -15.84 -77.31
N ILE A 34 11.35 -15.74 -76.70
CA ILE A 34 10.06 -15.83 -77.40
C ILE A 34 9.10 -14.81 -76.76
N LEU A 35 8.66 -13.84 -77.55
CA LEU A 35 7.55 -12.93 -77.25
C LEU A 35 6.22 -13.66 -77.47
N ILE A 36 5.33 -13.65 -76.48
CA ILE A 36 3.88 -13.63 -76.69
C ILE A 36 3.31 -12.56 -75.77
N ARG A 37 2.73 -11.52 -76.38
CA ARG A 37 1.99 -10.46 -75.69
C ARG A 37 0.56 -10.94 -75.44
N ILE A 38 0.09 -10.94 -74.19
CA ILE A 38 -1.34 -10.76 -73.88
C ILE A 38 -1.45 -9.89 -72.62
N CYS A 39 -2.27 -8.85 -72.73
CA CYS A 39 -2.63 -7.88 -71.70
C CYS A 39 -3.30 -8.53 -70.48
N ALA A 40 -3.06 -8.00 -69.28
CA ALA A 40 -4.07 -7.35 -68.44
C ALA A 40 -3.63 -7.22 -66.97
N ALA A 41 -4.06 -6.10 -66.39
CA ALA A 41 -4.28 -5.85 -64.97
C ALA A 41 -3.07 -5.76 -64.03
N ASN A 42 -2.77 -4.51 -63.65
CA ASN A 42 -2.16 -4.15 -62.38
C ASN A 42 -2.87 -4.89 -61.23
N LEU A 43 -2.10 -5.62 -60.42
CA LEU A 43 -2.43 -5.84 -59.03
C LEU A 43 -1.13 -5.72 -58.22
N LEU A 44 -0.84 -4.50 -57.76
CA LEU A 44 0.09 -4.34 -56.64
C LEU A 44 -0.57 -5.00 -55.43
N VAL A 45 -0.04 -6.12 -54.99
CA VAL A 45 -0.26 -6.59 -53.62
C VAL A 45 0.57 -5.67 -52.74
N ALA A 46 -0.03 -4.56 -52.30
CA ALA A 46 0.46 -3.85 -51.15
C ALA A 46 0.17 -4.74 -49.94
N ALA A 47 1.21 -5.40 -49.43
CA ALA A 47 1.13 -6.00 -48.11
C ALA A 47 0.89 -4.87 -47.10
N ALA A 48 -0.37 -4.72 -46.67
CA ALA A 48 -0.71 -3.89 -45.54
C ALA A 48 -0.12 -4.57 -44.30
N VAL A 49 1.05 -4.10 -43.86
CA VAL A 49 1.50 -4.37 -42.50
C VAL A 49 0.53 -3.65 -41.59
N SER A 50 -0.43 -4.40 -41.05
CA SER A 50 -1.26 -3.96 -39.94
C SER A 50 -0.32 -3.74 -38.76
N LEU A 51 0.06 -2.48 -38.53
CA LEU A 51 0.52 -2.07 -37.21
C LEU A 51 -0.73 -2.09 -36.34
N SER A 52 -0.91 -3.17 -35.59
CA SER A 52 -1.85 -3.20 -34.49
C SER A 52 -1.42 -2.12 -33.51
N GLY A 53 -2.09 -0.97 -33.57
CA GLY A 53 -1.95 0.06 -32.56
C GLY A 53 -2.32 -0.56 -31.22
N CYS A 54 -1.34 -0.68 -30.34
CA CYS A 54 -1.61 -0.86 -28.93
C CYS A 54 -2.19 0.47 -28.45
N GLU A 55 -3.52 0.59 -28.45
CA GLU A 55 -4.18 1.70 -27.77
C GLU A 55 -3.90 1.51 -26.28
N ILE A 56 -2.95 2.29 -25.75
CA ILE A 56 -2.78 2.44 -24.31
C ILE A 56 -4.06 3.12 -23.82
N GLN A 57 -4.98 2.32 -23.28
CA GLN A 57 -6.14 2.83 -22.58
C GLN A 57 -5.65 3.53 -21.31
N PHE A 58 -5.41 4.84 -21.42
CA PHE A 58 -5.36 5.73 -20.27
C PHE A 58 -6.80 5.83 -19.74
N THR A 59 -7.16 4.96 -18.80
CA THR A 59 -8.26 5.31 -17.90
C THR A 59 -7.75 6.45 -17.04
N PRO A 60 -8.31 7.68 -17.15
CA PRO A 60 -7.95 8.71 -16.19
C PRO A 60 -8.25 8.15 -14.80
N GLU A 61 -7.26 8.20 -13.91
CA GLU A 61 -7.51 7.90 -12.50
C GLU A 61 -8.71 8.73 -12.04
N PRO A 62 -9.63 8.14 -11.25
CA PRO A 62 -10.75 8.90 -10.71
C PRO A 62 -10.18 10.13 -10.02
N ILE A 63 -10.72 11.31 -10.40
CA ILE A 63 -10.38 12.56 -9.73
C ILE A 63 -10.65 12.32 -8.24
N PRO A 64 -9.63 12.48 -7.36
CA PRO A 64 -9.84 12.32 -5.93
C PRO A 64 -11.02 13.19 -5.51
N LEU A 65 -11.94 12.63 -4.73
CA LEU A 65 -13.07 13.37 -4.20
C LEU A 65 -12.54 14.67 -3.60
N ALA A 66 -13.08 15.81 -4.04
CA ALA A 66 -12.66 17.10 -3.55
C ALA A 66 -12.84 17.12 -2.03
N PHE A 67 -11.74 17.29 -1.29
CA PHE A 67 -11.78 17.36 0.16
C PHE A 67 -12.72 18.48 0.61
N PRO A 68 -13.47 18.28 1.70
CA PRO A 68 -14.49 19.23 2.16
C PRO A 68 -13.94 20.64 2.47
N SER A 69 -12.63 20.78 2.69
CA SER A 69 -11.96 22.07 2.93
C SER A 69 -11.39 22.75 1.68
N GLY A 70 -11.38 22.10 0.51
CA GLY A 70 -10.73 22.61 -0.70
C GLY A 70 -9.19 22.62 -0.65
N GLU A 71 -8.60 22.17 0.46
CA GLU A 71 -7.15 21.95 0.60
C GLU A 71 -6.77 20.56 0.10
N ALA A 72 -5.57 20.44 -0.46
CA ALA A 72 -5.03 19.15 -0.84
C ALA A 72 -4.80 18.28 0.42
N PRO A 73 -4.97 16.94 0.32
CA PRO A 73 -4.69 16.05 1.44
C PRO A 73 -3.22 16.13 1.86
N LEU A 74 -2.95 15.77 3.11
CA LEU A 74 -1.59 15.56 3.57
C LEU A 74 -0.89 14.48 2.71
N PRO A 75 0.42 14.61 2.42
CA PRO A 75 1.12 13.64 1.56
C PRO A 75 1.03 12.21 2.10
N SER A 76 0.61 11.29 1.24
CA SER A 76 0.67 9.85 1.45
C SER A 76 1.99 9.27 0.95
N SER A 77 2.29 8.04 1.37
CA SER A 77 3.46 7.26 0.99
C SER A 77 3.19 6.27 -0.14
N GLY A 78 1.92 5.93 -0.38
CA GLY A 78 1.50 4.83 -1.24
C GLY A 78 1.53 3.46 -0.54
N TYR A 79 1.83 3.41 0.76
CA TYR A 79 1.84 2.19 1.58
C TYR A 79 0.79 2.23 2.71
N GLU A 80 -0.14 3.19 2.67
CA GLU A 80 -1.29 3.27 3.55
C GLU A 80 -2.10 1.97 3.49
N LEU A 81 -2.58 1.52 4.65
CA LEU A 81 -3.48 0.38 4.72
C LEU A 81 -4.87 0.79 4.24
N GLU A 82 -5.47 -0.05 3.40
CA GLU A 82 -6.84 0.16 2.92
C GLU A 82 -7.83 0.40 4.08
N TYR A 83 -8.74 1.34 3.87
CA TYR A 83 -9.83 1.61 4.79
C TYR A 83 -11.01 0.71 4.46
N VAL A 84 -11.09 -0.44 5.15
CA VAL A 84 -12.17 -1.42 4.99
C VAL A 84 -12.87 -1.58 6.35
N PRO A 85 -13.82 -0.70 6.70
CA PRO A 85 -14.41 -0.67 8.04
C PRO A 85 -15.09 -1.98 8.43
N GLU A 86 -15.60 -2.76 7.47
CA GLU A 86 -16.25 -4.06 7.69
C GLU A 86 -15.30 -5.10 8.30
N LEU A 87 -13.98 -4.95 8.07
CA LEU A 87 -12.99 -5.83 8.69
C LEU A 87 -12.82 -5.56 10.18
N TRP A 88 -13.15 -4.35 10.64
CA TRP A 88 -12.97 -3.88 12.03
C TRP A 88 -14.29 -3.79 12.81
N ASN A 89 -15.40 -3.62 12.10
CA ASN A 89 -16.75 -3.39 12.62
C ASN A 89 -17.59 -4.66 12.52
N ASP A 90 -17.02 -5.80 12.92
CA ASP A 90 -17.63 -7.12 12.79
C ASP A 90 -18.74 -7.39 13.82
N GLY A 91 -18.95 -6.49 14.77
CA GLY A 91 -19.85 -6.70 15.91
C GLY A 91 -19.46 -7.89 16.79
N GLY A 92 -18.19 -8.32 16.72
CA GLY A 92 -17.70 -9.56 17.29
C GLY A 92 -16.29 -9.43 17.83
N GLU A 93 -15.47 -10.44 17.56
CA GLU A 93 -14.13 -10.56 18.15
C GLU A 93 -13.25 -9.37 17.81
N VAL A 94 -13.16 -8.96 16.54
CA VAL A 94 -12.28 -7.85 16.15
C VAL A 94 -12.75 -6.55 16.81
N GLN A 95 -14.04 -6.22 16.71
CA GLN A 95 -14.56 -4.96 17.21
C GLN A 95 -14.39 -4.82 18.73
N PHE A 96 -14.56 -5.92 19.48
CA PHE A 96 -14.52 -5.93 20.95
C PHE A 96 -13.15 -6.31 21.54
N SER A 97 -12.14 -6.61 20.71
CA SER A 97 -10.76 -6.86 21.15
C SER A 97 -9.76 -5.78 20.71
N THR A 98 -10.13 -4.91 19.76
CA THR A 98 -9.22 -3.86 19.24
C THR A 98 -9.65 -2.45 19.68
N ASN A 99 -8.74 -1.48 19.50
CA ASN A 99 -8.91 -0.06 19.82
C ASN A 99 -8.07 0.81 18.86
N CYS A 100 -7.86 2.09 19.20
CA CYS A 100 -7.09 3.04 18.39
C CYS A 100 -5.64 2.60 18.20
N TYR A 101 -5.02 1.99 19.23
CA TYR A 101 -3.64 1.52 19.18
C TYR A 101 -3.49 0.30 18.26
N ALA A 102 -4.36 -0.70 18.41
CA ALA A 102 -4.42 -1.83 17.48
C ALA A 102 -4.68 -1.36 16.03
N TYR A 103 -5.60 -0.40 15.86
CA TYR A 103 -5.98 0.12 14.56
C TYR A 103 -4.85 0.86 13.85
N MET A 104 -4.14 1.75 14.56
CA MET A 104 -3.05 2.52 13.98
C MET A 104 -1.86 1.63 13.58
N LEU A 105 -1.68 0.47 14.25
CA LEU A 105 -0.68 -0.54 13.89
C LEU A 105 -1.15 -1.53 12.81
N GLY A 106 -2.41 -1.46 12.37
CA GLY A 106 -2.99 -2.47 11.47
C GLY A 106 -3.17 -3.86 12.12
N SER A 107 -3.05 -3.96 13.44
CA SER A 107 -3.06 -5.22 14.19
C SER A 107 -4.50 -5.64 14.52
N ARG A 108 -5.11 -6.37 13.60
CA ARG A 108 -6.54 -6.71 13.66
C ARG A 108 -6.89 -7.96 14.47
N LEU A 109 -5.97 -8.93 14.56
CA LEU A 109 -6.22 -10.27 15.08
C LEU A 109 -5.30 -10.59 16.27
N GLY A 110 -5.68 -11.60 17.06
CA GLY A 110 -4.85 -12.11 18.16
C GLY A 110 -5.00 -11.35 19.48
N HIS A 111 -5.98 -10.46 19.58
CA HIS A 111 -6.29 -9.72 20.80
C HIS A 111 -7.41 -10.41 21.58
N PRO A 112 -7.31 -10.60 22.90
CA PRO A 112 -8.40 -11.16 23.69
C PRO A 112 -9.63 -10.25 23.67
N ILE A 113 -10.82 -10.84 23.59
CA ILE A 113 -12.08 -10.09 23.72
C ILE A 113 -12.10 -9.37 25.07
N ASN A 114 -12.55 -8.11 25.06
CA ASN A 114 -12.59 -7.21 26.22
C ASN A 114 -11.22 -6.76 26.77
N ASP A 115 -10.11 -7.11 26.10
CA ASP A 115 -8.78 -6.62 26.44
C ASP A 115 -8.21 -5.80 25.28
N LYS A 116 -8.10 -4.48 25.48
CA LYS A 116 -7.63 -3.56 24.45
C LYS A 116 -6.13 -3.35 24.61
N PRO A 117 -5.30 -3.60 23.59
CA PRO A 117 -3.87 -3.39 23.68
C PRO A 117 -3.55 -1.92 23.96
N GLN A 118 -2.53 -1.69 24.78
CA GLN A 118 -2.00 -0.38 25.16
C GLN A 118 -0.55 -0.25 24.69
N PRO A 119 -0.06 0.97 24.38
CA PRO A 119 1.36 1.22 24.26
C PRO A 119 2.14 0.66 25.46
N GLY A 120 3.19 -0.09 25.17
CA GLY A 120 4.07 -0.76 26.14
C GLY A 120 3.69 -2.21 26.42
N ASP A 121 2.52 -2.69 25.98
CA ASP A 121 2.09 -4.06 26.24
C ASP A 121 2.99 -5.11 25.57
N LEU A 122 3.50 -4.81 24.37
CA LEU A 122 4.33 -5.74 23.62
C LEU A 122 5.74 -5.84 24.24
N SER A 123 6.30 -4.71 24.66
CA SER A 123 7.61 -4.66 25.32
C SER A 123 7.57 -5.01 26.81
N GLY A 124 6.38 -5.11 27.40
CA GLY A 124 6.16 -5.46 28.80
C GLY A 124 6.22 -4.28 29.77
N ASP A 125 6.25 -3.04 29.26
CA ASP A 125 6.07 -1.83 30.07
C ASP A 125 4.58 -1.49 30.23
N TYR A 126 3.95 -2.10 31.22
CA TYR A 126 2.53 -1.94 31.52
C TYR A 126 2.16 -0.60 32.19
N TYR A 127 2.93 0.47 31.98
CA TYR A 127 2.72 1.77 32.60
C TYR A 127 1.28 2.29 32.45
N ILE A 128 0.72 2.25 31.23
CA ILE A 128 -0.64 2.72 30.96
C ILE A 128 -1.68 1.80 31.61
N ARG A 129 -1.50 0.48 31.52
CA ARG A 129 -2.39 -0.50 32.18
C ARG A 129 -2.45 -0.32 33.69
N ASN A 130 -1.35 0.09 34.30
CA ASN A 130 -1.24 0.35 35.73
C ASN A 130 -1.77 1.73 36.14
N GLY A 131 -2.43 2.46 35.24
CA GLY A 131 -3.01 3.78 35.51
C GLY A 131 -1.98 4.91 35.55
N GLY A 132 -0.85 4.74 34.86
CA GLY A 132 0.13 5.79 34.69
C GLY A 132 -0.46 7.02 33.98
N PRO A 133 -0.09 8.25 34.39
CA PRO A 133 -0.52 9.48 33.74
C PRO A 133 -0.27 9.47 32.23
N ILE A 134 -1.30 9.85 31.46
CA ILE A 134 -1.20 9.96 30.01
C ILE A 134 -0.56 11.30 29.64
N GLY A 135 0.41 11.25 28.73
CA GLY A 135 1.07 12.41 28.13
C GLY A 135 1.81 12.02 26.86
N VAL A 136 2.05 12.99 25.97
CA VAL A 136 2.64 12.75 24.64
C VAL A 136 3.95 11.98 24.74
N ASP A 137 4.92 12.48 25.51
CA ASP A 137 6.24 11.86 25.63
C ASP A 137 6.16 10.40 26.05
N LYS A 138 5.26 10.08 27.00
CA LYS A 138 5.14 8.73 27.55
C LYS A 138 4.47 7.77 26.57
N ILE A 139 3.42 8.21 25.87
CA ILE A 139 2.77 7.41 24.84
C ILE A 139 3.72 7.12 23.68
N VAL A 140 4.52 8.13 23.26
CA VAL A 140 5.53 7.98 22.22
C VAL A 140 6.67 7.05 22.67
N GLU A 141 7.18 7.19 23.89
CA GLU A 141 8.20 6.32 24.48
C GLU A 141 7.76 4.85 24.47
N LEU A 142 6.56 4.57 24.99
CA LEU A 142 6.02 3.21 25.06
C LEU A 142 5.75 2.63 23.66
N THR A 143 5.27 3.45 22.72
CA THR A 143 5.06 3.01 21.34
C THR A 143 6.39 2.71 20.63
N LYS A 144 7.43 3.52 20.85
CA LYS A 144 8.80 3.25 20.38
C LYS A 144 9.34 1.94 20.97
N SER A 145 9.11 1.70 22.26
CA SER A 145 9.53 0.47 22.94
C SER A 145 8.85 -0.77 22.35
N ASP A 146 7.53 -0.72 22.13
CA ASP A 146 6.79 -1.79 21.46
C ASP A 146 7.31 -2.03 20.04
N ALA A 147 7.55 -0.94 19.30
CA ALA A 147 8.04 -1.00 17.93
C ALA A 147 9.42 -1.67 17.82
N GLU A 148 10.35 -1.30 18.69
CA GLU A 148 11.67 -1.93 18.81
C GLU A 148 11.57 -3.41 19.18
N PHE A 149 10.67 -3.76 20.12
CA PHE A 149 10.49 -5.13 20.57
C PHE A 149 10.03 -6.07 19.46
N VAL A 150 9.13 -5.61 18.57
CA VAL A 150 8.59 -6.41 17.46
C VAL A 150 9.22 -6.11 16.10
N ASP A 151 10.32 -5.36 16.07
CA ASP A 151 11.07 -4.97 14.87
C ASP A 151 10.15 -4.33 13.79
N ILE A 152 9.43 -3.28 14.18
CA ILE A 152 8.72 -2.37 13.26
C ILE A 152 9.28 -0.96 13.30
N ARG A 153 9.11 -0.26 12.18
CA ARG A 153 9.30 1.19 12.13
C ARG A 153 8.27 1.89 13.01
N PHE A 154 8.74 2.81 13.83
CA PHE A 154 7.96 3.87 14.44
C PHE A 154 8.86 5.09 14.64
N GLU A 155 8.67 6.13 13.84
CA GLU A 155 9.54 7.31 13.82
C GLU A 155 8.75 8.60 13.71
N ASP A 156 9.31 9.71 14.21
CA ASP A 156 8.68 11.01 14.19
C ASP A 156 8.56 11.54 12.75
N SER A 157 7.49 12.26 12.45
CA SER A 157 7.20 12.83 11.12
C SER A 157 6.55 14.21 11.23
N THR A 158 6.32 14.87 10.10
CA THR A 158 5.55 16.11 10.01
C THR A 158 4.32 15.92 9.14
N ALA A 159 3.40 16.89 9.15
CA ALA A 159 2.23 16.86 8.28
C ALA A 159 2.65 16.82 6.80
N GLU A 160 3.66 17.61 6.44
CA GLU A 160 4.12 17.85 5.08
C GLU A 160 5.09 16.78 4.56
N ALA A 161 5.63 15.93 5.44
CA ALA A 161 6.50 14.83 5.05
C ALA A 161 5.68 13.62 4.58
N SER A 162 6.12 12.96 3.51
CA SER A 162 5.63 11.62 3.17
C SER A 162 6.42 10.58 3.96
N CYS A 163 5.76 9.50 4.39
CA CYS A 163 6.44 8.41 5.08
C CYS A 163 7.33 7.59 4.13
N PRO A 164 8.42 6.99 4.62
CA PRO A 164 9.26 6.11 3.79
C PRO A 164 8.48 4.94 3.20
N SER A 165 8.99 4.35 2.12
CA SER A 165 8.41 3.15 1.54
C SER A 165 8.25 2.02 2.57
N GLY A 166 7.10 1.33 2.51
CA GLY A 166 6.73 0.31 3.49
C GLY A 166 6.23 0.87 4.82
N SER A 167 5.87 2.15 4.89
CA SER A 167 5.28 2.76 6.09
C SER A 167 4.26 3.83 5.76
N TYR A 168 3.34 4.08 6.66
CA TYR A 168 2.27 5.07 6.51
C TYR A 168 2.17 5.97 7.73
N LYS A 169 1.45 7.09 7.58
CA LYS A 169 1.35 8.13 8.60
C LYS A 169 0.25 7.84 9.62
N VAL A 170 0.56 8.09 10.89
CA VAL A 170 -0.37 8.10 12.02
C VAL A 170 -0.24 9.41 12.79
N ALA A 171 -1.27 9.80 13.53
CA ALA A 171 -1.25 11.02 14.34
C ALA A 171 -1.72 10.75 15.77
N LEU A 172 -0.99 11.31 16.74
CA LEU A 172 -1.32 11.22 18.17
C LEU A 172 -2.06 12.47 18.62
N VAL A 173 -3.12 12.28 19.40
CA VAL A 173 -3.80 13.35 20.13
C VAL A 173 -4.03 12.92 21.58
N ILE A 174 -4.04 13.86 22.50
CA ILE A 174 -4.15 13.61 23.94
C ILE A 174 -5.29 14.45 24.51
N ASP A 175 -6.14 13.82 25.32
CA ASP A 175 -6.95 14.51 26.33
C ASP A 175 -6.16 14.44 27.65
N PRO A 176 -5.56 15.56 28.09
CA PRO A 176 -4.63 15.54 29.22
C PRO A 176 -5.23 14.86 30.46
N LEU A 177 -4.50 13.84 30.96
CA LEU A 177 -4.86 13.03 32.13
C LEU A 177 -6.08 12.09 31.96
N VAL A 178 -6.74 12.08 30.79
CA VAL A 178 -7.94 11.27 30.55
C VAL A 178 -7.64 10.14 29.58
N ASP A 179 -7.20 10.45 28.36
CA ASP A 179 -7.04 9.45 27.31
C ASP A 179 -6.03 9.89 26.23
N TYR A 180 -5.57 8.93 25.43
CA TYR A 180 -4.84 9.18 24.19
C TYR A 180 -5.63 8.60 23.01
N HIS A 181 -5.42 9.15 21.82
CA HIS A 181 -6.05 8.62 20.63
C HIS A 181 -5.15 8.71 19.41
N TRP A 182 -5.28 7.69 18.55
CA TRP A 182 -4.50 7.56 17.34
C TRP A 182 -5.41 7.63 16.11
N TYR A 183 -4.99 8.44 15.15
CA TYR A 183 -5.53 8.45 13.79
C TYR A 183 -4.58 7.74 12.83
N ARG A 184 -5.13 7.14 11.78
CA ARG A 184 -4.39 6.52 10.68
C ARG A 184 -4.77 7.19 9.37
N GLN A 185 -3.77 7.52 8.56
CA GLN A 185 -4.01 8.04 7.22
C GLN A 185 -4.46 6.91 6.28
N ASN A 186 -5.48 7.19 5.47
CA ASN A 186 -6.02 6.29 4.45
C ASN A 186 -5.37 6.58 3.08
N PRO A 187 -5.43 5.63 2.11
CA PRO A 187 -4.82 5.81 0.79
C PRO A 187 -5.38 7.00 -0.01
N ASP A 188 -6.64 7.34 0.20
CA ASP A 188 -7.29 8.48 -0.47
C ASP A 188 -6.92 9.84 0.15
N GLY A 189 -6.17 9.86 1.26
CA GLY A 189 -5.73 11.07 1.97
C GLY A 189 -6.64 11.47 3.13
N THR A 190 -7.79 10.81 3.31
CA THR A 190 -8.61 10.96 4.52
C THR A 190 -7.93 10.28 5.72
N TRP A 191 -8.51 10.47 6.91
CA TRP A 191 -8.04 9.84 8.13
C TRP A 191 -9.16 9.11 8.83
N SER A 192 -8.82 8.02 9.49
CA SER A 192 -9.76 7.21 10.24
C SER A 192 -9.21 6.83 11.61
N SER A 193 -10.10 6.47 12.52
CA SER A 193 -9.71 6.03 13.87
C SER A 193 -10.74 5.08 14.48
N LYS A 194 -10.34 4.36 15.53
CA LYS A 194 -11.20 3.42 16.27
C LYS A 194 -11.21 3.76 17.77
N SER A 195 -12.30 4.35 18.25
CA SER A 195 -12.41 4.74 19.67
C SER A 195 -12.83 3.55 20.54
N GLY A 196 -11.86 2.86 21.12
CA GLY A 196 -12.11 1.68 21.95
C GLY A 196 -12.97 0.63 21.23
N TRP A 197 -14.12 0.28 21.81
CA TRP A 197 -15.05 -0.71 21.23
C TRP A 197 -15.98 -0.13 20.16
N LEU A 198 -15.98 1.18 19.96
CA LEU A 198 -16.81 1.80 18.93
C LEU A 198 -16.32 1.38 17.54
N PRO A 199 -17.22 1.43 16.52
CA PRO A 199 -16.83 1.22 15.15
C PRO A 199 -15.68 2.14 14.72
N VAL A 200 -14.81 1.64 13.84
CA VAL A 200 -13.88 2.50 13.11
C VAL A 200 -14.69 3.46 12.24
N THR A 201 -14.22 4.70 12.14
CA THR A 201 -14.87 5.77 11.38
C THR A 201 -13.84 6.73 10.79
N GLU A 202 -14.17 7.36 9.68
CA GLU A 202 -13.46 8.48 9.07
C GLU A 202 -14.02 9.85 9.47
N LEU A 203 -15.03 9.85 10.35
CA LEU A 203 -15.72 11.05 10.81
C LEU A 203 -15.17 11.53 12.15
N ASP A 204 -15.08 12.85 12.29
CA ASP A 204 -14.76 13.53 13.54
C ASP A 204 -15.97 13.62 14.50
N ALA A 205 -15.80 14.29 15.65
CA ALA A 205 -16.86 14.39 16.66
C ALA A 205 -18.10 15.16 16.18
N SER A 206 -17.95 16.03 15.17
CA SER A 206 -19.02 16.78 14.53
C SER A 206 -19.65 16.04 13.33
N GLY A 207 -19.13 14.87 12.97
CA GLY A 207 -19.62 14.07 11.84
C GLY A 207 -19.04 14.49 10.48
N HIS A 208 -17.92 15.20 10.45
CA HIS A 208 -17.22 15.58 9.22
C HIS A 208 -16.08 14.61 8.90
N THR A 209 -15.86 14.32 7.62
CA THR A 209 -14.70 13.55 7.17
C THR A 209 -13.40 14.22 7.59
N ILE A 210 -12.49 13.45 8.19
CA ILE A 210 -11.21 13.95 8.68
C ILE A 210 -10.22 14.04 7.51
N SER A 211 -9.82 15.25 7.14
CA SER A 211 -8.75 15.51 6.17
C SER A 211 -7.39 15.77 6.83
N ASP A 212 -7.40 16.31 8.05
CA ASP A 212 -6.22 16.56 8.88
C ASP A 212 -6.60 16.41 10.36
N PRO A 213 -5.99 15.47 11.11
CA PRO A 213 -6.26 15.28 12.54
C PRO A 213 -6.02 16.52 13.42
N ARG A 214 -5.21 17.49 12.96
CA ARG A 214 -5.00 18.78 13.66
C ARG A 214 -6.24 19.67 13.64
N MET A 215 -7.06 19.53 12.59
CA MET A 215 -8.22 20.38 12.31
C MET A 215 -9.56 19.69 12.65
N ALA A 216 -9.53 18.38 12.91
CA ALA A 216 -10.71 17.61 13.27
C ALA A 216 -11.36 18.11 14.57
N ASP A 217 -12.69 18.05 14.64
CA ASP A 217 -13.38 18.17 15.91
C ASP A 217 -13.10 16.93 16.77
N ARG A 218 -12.54 17.18 17.96
CA ARG A 218 -12.06 16.15 18.89
C ARG A 218 -12.80 16.19 20.22
N ASP A 219 -13.85 17.00 20.33
CA ASP A 219 -14.71 17.07 21.51
C ASP A 219 -15.88 16.09 21.39
N TYR A 220 -15.71 14.90 21.97
CA TYR A 220 -16.74 13.87 22.00
C TYR A 220 -17.65 13.99 23.24
N GLY A 221 -17.58 15.11 23.96
CA GLY A 221 -18.37 15.43 25.15
C GLY A 221 -17.88 14.78 26.45
N PHE A 222 -17.48 13.50 26.40
CA PHE A 222 -16.90 12.78 27.57
C PHE A 222 -15.37 12.73 27.55
N VAL A 223 -14.77 13.01 26.39
CA VAL A 223 -13.32 13.10 26.16
C VAL A 223 -13.10 14.21 25.13
N ASN A 224 -12.07 15.03 25.32
CA ASN A 224 -11.70 16.11 24.42
C ASN A 224 -10.19 16.15 24.19
N TYR A 225 -9.75 15.67 23.02
CA TYR A 225 -8.33 15.58 22.69
C TYR A 225 -7.75 16.93 22.25
N THR A 226 -7.51 17.80 23.22
CA THR A 226 -7.05 19.18 23.00
C THR A 226 -5.59 19.28 22.59
N GLU A 227 -4.74 18.34 23.00
CA GLU A 227 -3.31 18.34 22.72
C GLU A 227 -2.99 17.51 21.48
N PHE A 228 -2.16 18.07 20.58
CA PHE A 228 -1.67 17.36 19.40
C PHE A 228 -0.27 16.81 19.67
N GLY A 229 -0.14 15.49 19.73
CA GLY A 229 1.10 14.81 20.10
C GLY A 229 2.09 14.60 18.96
N GLY A 230 1.66 14.82 17.71
CA GLY A 230 2.54 14.77 16.54
C GLY A 230 2.10 13.78 15.47
N PHE A 231 2.86 13.78 14.37
CA PHE A 231 2.75 12.79 13.31
C PHE A 231 3.91 11.80 13.41
N PHE A 232 3.65 10.55 13.03
CA PHE A 232 4.63 9.48 13.05
C PHE A 232 4.45 8.58 11.84
N CYS A 233 5.50 7.88 11.44
CA CYS A 233 5.44 6.85 10.42
C CYS A 233 5.55 5.48 11.07
N THR A 234 4.63 4.56 10.73
CA THR A 234 4.66 3.17 11.21
C THR A 234 4.59 2.17 10.06
N ALA A 235 5.10 0.96 10.27
CA ALA A 235 5.26 -0.04 9.21
C ALA A 235 3.91 -0.51 8.62
N SER A 236 3.86 -0.62 7.30
CA SER A 236 2.79 -1.32 6.57
C SER A 236 3.14 -2.81 6.56
N ARG A 237 2.35 -3.62 7.30
CA ARG A 237 2.55 -5.07 7.43
C ARG A 237 1.41 -5.85 6.80
#